data_AF-A0A2A2WM11-F1
#
_entry.id   AF-A0A2A2WM11-F1
#
_cell.length_a   1.000
_cell.length_b   1.000
_cell.length_c   1.000
_cell.angle_alpha   90.00
_cell.angle_beta   90.00
_cell.angle_gamma   90.00
#
_symmetry.space_group_name_H-M   'P 1'
#
loop_
_entity.id
_entity.type
_entity.pdbx_description
1 polymer ?
#
loop_
_entity_poly.entity_id
_entity_poly.type
_entity_poly.pdbx_seq_one_letter_code
_entity_poly.pdbx_strand_id
1 'polypeptide(L)'
;MILIDGVIEANTADRGTFDGESMWWPANPAPHGLEVEGDGVWELSVVPVSSAPPLASGGRGTRVFLYDGEGGVITGSRADTSVGMAVTEFSLPRSGGTPKNVVTTPSADAEFGLDLAPGPSVLIVSHRDEWTINLPDEG
;
A
#
# COMPACT_ATOMS: atom_id res chain seq x y z
N MET A 1 21.28 -10.86 -19.51
CA MET A 1 21.41 -11.34 -18.12
C MET A 1 21.37 -10.10 -17.25
N ILE A 2 20.27 -9.89 -16.54
CA ILE A 2 20.06 -8.74 -15.67
C ILE A 2 19.75 -9.34 -14.30
N LEU A 3 20.66 -9.11 -13.36
CA LEU A 3 20.48 -9.38 -11.95
C LEU A 3 19.77 -8.17 -11.33
N ILE A 4 18.77 -8.43 -10.51
CA ILE A 4 18.12 -7.42 -9.67
C ILE A 4 18.41 -7.82 -8.25
N ASP A 5 19.04 -6.92 -7.50
CA ASP A 5 19.21 -7.04 -6.06
C ASP A 5 18.25 -6.02 -5.44
N GLY A 6 17.05 -6.49 -5.11
CA GLY A 6 15.96 -5.64 -4.67
C GLY A 6 14.88 -6.46 -4.00
N VAL A 7 14.97 -6.57 -2.67
CA VAL A 7 13.93 -7.21 -1.85
C VAL A 7 12.71 -6.29 -1.82
N ILE A 8 11.60 -6.71 -2.42
CA ILE A 8 10.29 -6.21 -2.00
C ILE A 8 10.05 -6.87 -0.64
N GLU A 9 10.37 -6.15 0.43
CA GLU A 9 9.97 -6.56 1.77
C GLU A 9 8.45 -6.38 1.90
N ALA A 10 7.70 -7.28 1.27
CA ALA A 10 6.48 -7.73 1.90
C ALA A 10 6.95 -8.40 3.20
N ASN A 11 7.11 -7.62 4.28
CA ASN A 11 7.25 -8.14 5.63
C ASN A 11 5.93 -8.83 6.02
N THR A 12 5.51 -9.85 5.25
CA THR A 12 4.56 -10.83 5.72
C THR A 12 5.35 -11.67 6.69
N ALA A 13 5.11 -11.49 7.98
CA ALA A 13 5.71 -12.29 9.04
C ALA A 13 5.39 -13.80 8.95
N ASP A 14 4.80 -14.25 7.84
CA ASP A 14 4.34 -15.61 7.60
C ASP A 14 4.74 -16.05 6.18
N ARG A 15 5.39 -17.22 6.06
CA ARG A 15 5.90 -17.82 4.81
C ARG A 15 4.82 -18.65 4.07
N GLY A 16 3.55 -18.42 4.38
CA GLY A 16 2.40 -18.99 3.69
C GLY A 16 2.15 -18.32 2.34
N THR A 17 0.95 -18.45 1.78
CA THR A 17 0.61 -17.89 0.46
C THR A 17 0.46 -16.36 0.49
N PHE A 18 1.07 -15.64 -0.46
CA PHE A 18 0.86 -14.20 -0.66
C PHE A 18 -0.24 -13.94 -1.70
N ASP A 19 -1.26 -13.15 -1.31
CA ASP A 19 -2.26 -12.57 -2.21
C ASP A 19 -2.37 -11.07 -1.89
N GLY A 20 -1.66 -10.26 -2.66
CA GLY A 20 -1.52 -8.84 -2.39
C GLY A 20 -0.96 -8.04 -3.55
N GLU A 21 -1.15 -6.74 -3.45
CA GLU A 21 -0.53 -5.74 -4.30
C GLU A 21 0.56 -5.03 -3.51
N SER A 22 1.61 -4.59 -4.20
CA SER A 22 2.66 -3.77 -3.59
C SER A 22 3.20 -2.79 -4.62
N MET A 23 3.89 -1.75 -4.15
CA MET A 23 4.54 -0.76 -4.99
C MET A 23 6.00 -0.64 -4.58
N TRP A 24 6.87 -0.47 -5.57
CA TRP A 24 8.26 -0.13 -5.33
C TRP A 24 8.38 1.24 -4.64
N TRP A 25 9.18 1.32 -3.58
CA TRP A 25 9.35 2.54 -2.80
C TRP A 25 9.98 3.69 -3.61
N PRO A 26 9.24 4.78 -3.86
CA PRO A 26 9.72 5.93 -4.64
C PRO A 26 10.96 6.63 -4.06
N ALA A 27 11.26 6.40 -2.78
CA ALA A 27 12.43 6.95 -2.11
C ALA A 27 13.75 6.29 -2.54
N ASN A 28 13.69 5.13 -3.20
CA ASN A 28 14.87 4.39 -3.65
C ASN A 28 15.27 4.81 -5.10
N PRO A 29 16.44 4.40 -5.61
CA PRO A 29 16.73 4.46 -7.05
C PRO A 29 15.83 3.52 -7.84
N ALA A 30 15.31 3.98 -8.99
CA ALA A 30 14.39 3.20 -9.83
C ALA A 30 14.94 1.78 -10.07
N PRO A 31 14.13 0.73 -9.89
CA PRO A 31 14.60 -0.64 -10.00
C PRO A 31 14.84 -0.96 -11.48
N HIS A 32 15.86 -1.76 -11.74
CA HIS A 32 16.20 -2.19 -13.10
C HIS A 32 15.51 -3.50 -13.53
N GLY A 33 14.66 -4.05 -12.65
CA GLY A 33 13.79 -5.19 -12.92
C GLY A 33 13.16 -5.75 -11.63
N LEU A 34 12.55 -6.93 -11.72
CA LEU A 34 11.79 -7.59 -10.66
C LEU A 34 12.29 -9.03 -10.47
N GLU A 35 12.61 -9.39 -9.23
CA GLU A 35 12.89 -10.76 -8.81
C GLU A 35 11.75 -11.26 -7.91
N VAL A 36 11.31 -12.49 -8.14
CA VAL A 36 10.28 -13.16 -7.34
C VAL A 36 10.79 -14.54 -7.00
N GLU A 37 10.98 -14.80 -5.70
CA GLU A 37 11.34 -16.11 -5.17
C GLU A 37 10.15 -16.69 -4.39
N GLY A 38 9.79 -17.93 -4.69
CA GLY A 38 8.61 -18.56 -4.13
C GLY A 38 8.48 -20.03 -4.50
N ASP A 39 7.94 -20.84 -3.59
CA ASP A 39 7.66 -22.25 -3.82
C ASP A 39 6.21 -22.46 -4.31
N GLY A 40 6.00 -23.29 -5.34
CA GLY A 40 4.67 -23.66 -5.83
C GLY A 40 4.29 -23.02 -7.17
N VAL A 41 2.99 -22.93 -7.46
CA VAL A 41 2.45 -22.29 -8.68
C VAL A 41 2.03 -20.85 -8.38
N TRP A 42 2.61 -19.90 -9.11
CA TRP A 42 2.47 -18.46 -8.84
C TRP A 42 2.06 -17.74 -10.13
N GLU A 43 1.26 -16.69 -9.98
CA GLU A 43 0.92 -15.75 -11.04
C GLU A 43 1.35 -14.35 -10.60
N LEU A 44 1.92 -13.59 -11.54
CA LEU A 44 2.37 -12.23 -11.32
C LEU A 44 1.82 -11.34 -12.42
N SER A 45 1.23 -10.21 -12.02
CA SER A 45 0.82 -9.14 -12.92
C SER A 45 1.55 -7.86 -12.56
N VAL A 46 2.06 -7.15 -13.58
CA VAL A 46 2.69 -5.83 -13.43
C VAL A 46 1.89 -4.85 -14.24
N VAL A 47 1.29 -3.88 -13.56
CA VAL A 47 0.43 -2.86 -14.16
C VAL A 47 0.88 -1.45 -13.77
N PRO A 48 0.59 -0.43 -14.58
CA PRO A 48 0.86 0.95 -14.21
C PRO A 48 0.11 1.33 -12.93
N VAL A 49 0.72 2.13 -12.05
CA VAL A 49 0.05 2.63 -10.82
C VAL A 49 -1.27 3.36 -11.14
N SER A 50 -1.37 3.99 -12.30
CA SER A 50 -2.59 4.66 -12.77
C SER A 50 -3.77 3.72 -13.04
N SER A 51 -3.57 2.40 -13.00
CA SER A 51 -4.67 1.42 -13.08
C SER A 51 -5.14 0.91 -11.72
N ALA A 52 -4.54 1.37 -10.62
CA ALA A 52 -5.03 1.02 -9.28
C ALA A 52 -6.47 1.53 -9.09
N PRO A 53 -7.33 0.77 -8.38
CA PRO A 53 -8.70 1.19 -8.13
C PRO A 53 -8.75 2.42 -7.19
N PRO A 54 -9.86 3.19 -7.18
CA PRO A 54 -10.11 4.19 -6.15
C PRO A 54 -10.11 3.55 -4.75
N LEU A 55 -9.73 4.31 -3.73
CA LEU A 55 -9.75 3.84 -2.33
C LEU A 55 -11.11 3.23 -1.96
N ALA A 56 -11.07 1.98 -1.50
CA ALA A 56 -12.24 1.28 -0.98
C ALA A 56 -12.33 1.43 0.55
N SER A 57 -13.56 1.40 1.07
CA SER A 57 -13.82 1.44 2.52
C SER A 57 -13.45 0.14 3.24
N GLY A 58 -13.01 -0.88 2.52
CA GLY A 58 -12.55 -2.14 3.08
C GLY A 58 -11.89 -3.05 2.06
N GLY A 59 -11.16 -4.02 2.57
CA GLY A 59 -10.43 -4.99 1.75
C GLY A 59 -9.82 -6.08 2.60
N ARG A 60 -8.99 -6.91 1.95
CA ARG A 60 -8.22 -7.99 2.57
C ARG A 60 -6.82 -7.98 1.99
N GLY A 61 -5.82 -8.28 2.80
CA GLY A 61 -4.43 -8.33 2.35
C GLY A 61 -3.87 -6.95 2.01
N THR A 62 -2.65 -6.94 1.46
CA THR A 62 -2.03 -5.70 1.00
C THR A 62 -2.69 -5.23 -0.29
N ARG A 63 -3.10 -3.96 -0.37
CA ARG A 63 -3.79 -3.39 -1.54
C ARG A 63 -3.28 -1.98 -1.84
N VAL A 64 -3.31 -1.60 -3.12
CA VAL A 64 -2.89 -0.30 -3.61
C VAL A 64 -4.09 0.45 -4.20
N PHE A 65 -4.24 1.73 -3.85
CA PHE A 65 -5.36 2.56 -4.27
C PHE A 65 -4.93 3.92 -4.81
N LEU A 66 -5.74 4.49 -5.71
CA LEU A 66 -5.71 5.91 -6.05
C LEU A 66 -6.59 6.70 -5.08
N TYR A 67 -6.11 7.89 -4.68
CA TYR A 67 -6.84 8.83 -3.85
C TYR A 67 -6.79 10.24 -4.44
N ASP A 68 -7.95 10.79 -4.78
CA ASP A 68 -8.13 12.15 -5.32
C ASP A 68 -8.93 13.06 -4.37
N GLY A 69 -9.22 12.57 -3.15
CA GLY A 69 -10.05 13.28 -2.17
C GLY A 69 -9.33 14.41 -1.42
N GLU A 70 -10.09 15.09 -0.57
CA GLU A 70 -9.57 16.13 0.32
C GLU A 70 -8.62 15.55 1.38
N GLY A 71 -7.76 16.40 1.94
CA GLY A 71 -6.94 15.99 3.08
C GLY A 71 -7.77 15.86 4.35
N GLY A 72 -7.25 15.14 5.34
CA GLY A 72 -7.86 15.04 6.66
C GLY A 72 -7.69 13.69 7.33
N VAL A 73 -8.23 13.60 8.55
CA VAL A 73 -8.11 12.40 9.37
C VAL A 73 -9.03 11.30 8.84
N ILE A 74 -8.42 10.21 8.37
CA ILE A 74 -9.09 8.93 8.15
C ILE A 74 -9.01 8.09 9.42
N THR A 75 -9.99 7.21 9.59
CA THR A 75 -9.94 6.15 10.60
C THR A 75 -10.03 4.80 9.93
N GLY A 76 -9.61 3.75 10.62
CA GLY A 76 -9.81 2.40 10.13
C GLY A 76 -9.70 1.37 11.24
N SER A 77 -10.03 0.13 10.89
CA SER A 77 -9.95 -0.99 11.81
C SER A 77 -9.56 -2.29 11.11
N ARG A 78 -9.12 -3.27 11.89
CA ARG A 78 -8.79 -4.62 11.44
C ARG A 78 -9.18 -5.66 12.49
N ALA A 79 -9.45 -6.88 12.02
CA ALA A 79 -9.87 -7.96 12.91
C ALA A 79 -8.71 -8.59 13.70
N ASP A 80 -7.51 -8.62 13.12
CA ASP A 80 -6.35 -9.27 13.72
C ASP A 80 -5.32 -8.27 14.27
N THR A 81 -5.15 -8.27 15.59
CA THR A 81 -4.19 -7.43 16.30
C THR A 81 -2.83 -8.10 16.50
N SER A 82 -2.69 -9.39 16.17
CA SER A 82 -1.42 -10.11 16.30
C SER A 82 -0.37 -9.67 15.29
N VAL A 83 -0.79 -9.03 14.20
CA VAL A 83 0.08 -8.39 13.21
C VAL A 83 -0.25 -6.91 13.09
N GLY A 84 0.76 -6.10 12.78
CA GLY A 84 0.58 -4.67 12.49
C GLY A 84 -0.27 -4.42 11.23
N MET A 85 -0.82 -3.22 11.14
CA MET A 85 -1.30 -2.63 9.88
C MET A 85 -0.55 -1.34 9.65
N ALA A 86 -0.22 -1.06 8.40
CA ALA A 86 0.33 0.21 8.00
C ALA A 86 -0.47 0.76 6.81
N VAL A 87 -0.80 2.05 6.86
CA VAL A 87 -1.23 2.79 5.68
C VAL A 87 -0.12 3.75 5.31
N THR A 88 0.30 3.69 4.05
CA THR A 88 1.33 4.57 3.51
C THR A 88 0.77 5.39 2.37
N GLU A 89 0.85 6.71 2.49
CA GLU A 89 0.51 7.64 1.42
C GLU A 89 1.73 8.09 0.64
N PHE A 90 1.59 8.19 -0.68
CA PHE A 90 2.55 8.78 -1.60
C PHE A 90 1.86 9.82 -2.49
N SER A 91 2.16 11.11 -2.30
CA SER A 91 1.59 12.15 -3.17
C SER A 91 2.12 12.03 -4.59
N LEU A 92 1.22 12.08 -5.57
CA LEU A 92 1.55 12.03 -6.99
C LEU A 92 1.81 13.44 -7.52
N PRO A 93 2.94 13.70 -8.20
CA PRO A 93 3.16 14.98 -8.87
C PRO A 93 2.20 15.11 -10.06
N ARG A 94 1.50 16.26 -10.12
CA ARG A 94 0.51 16.57 -11.17
C ARG A 94 1.06 16.57 -12.61
N SER A 95 2.38 16.57 -12.81
CA SER A 95 3.02 16.67 -14.13
C SER A 95 4.02 15.53 -14.43
N GLY A 96 3.85 14.36 -13.83
CA GLY A 96 4.77 13.24 -14.00
C GLY A 96 6.08 13.45 -13.23
N GLY A 97 6.38 12.52 -12.34
CA GLY A 97 7.54 12.60 -11.46
C GLY A 97 7.45 11.54 -10.36
N THR A 98 8.50 11.43 -9.57
CA THR A 98 8.55 10.47 -8.46
C THR A 98 7.57 10.89 -7.36
N PRO A 99 6.70 9.99 -6.88
CA PRO A 99 5.85 10.27 -5.73
C PRO A 99 6.70 10.75 -4.53
N LYS A 100 6.24 11.76 -3.80
CA LYS A 100 6.97 12.35 -2.67
C LYS A 100 6.06 12.55 -1.46
N ASN A 101 6.71 12.49 -0.29
CA ASN A 101 6.15 12.41 1.06
C ASN A 101 5.46 11.09 1.40
N VAL A 102 5.82 10.60 2.59
CA VAL A 102 5.50 9.30 3.17
C VAL A 102 4.91 9.61 4.54
N VAL A 103 3.60 9.48 4.69
CA VAL A 103 3.03 9.26 6.02
C VAL A 103 2.78 7.77 6.10
N THR A 104 3.61 7.08 6.88
CA THR A 104 3.36 5.69 7.27
C THR A 104 2.95 5.70 8.73
N THR A 105 1.72 5.30 9.01
CA THR A 105 1.28 5.09 10.38
C THR A 105 1.17 3.58 10.63
N PRO A 106 2.21 2.95 11.23
CA PRO A 106 2.06 1.60 11.73
C PRO A 106 1.18 1.64 12.99
N SER A 107 0.16 0.81 13.03
CA SER A 107 -0.65 0.61 14.24
C SER A 107 -0.56 -0.85 14.67
N ALA A 108 -0.34 -1.09 15.96
CA ALA A 108 -0.53 -2.40 16.59
C ALA A 108 -1.97 -2.57 17.11
N ASP A 109 -2.72 -1.48 17.20
CA ASP A 109 -4.07 -1.46 17.73
C ASP A 109 -5.10 -1.92 16.69
N ALA A 110 -6.25 -2.38 17.17
CA ALA A 110 -7.36 -2.79 16.32
C ALA A 110 -7.92 -1.63 15.49
N GLU A 111 -7.75 -0.40 15.98
CA GLU A 111 -8.19 0.84 15.35
C GLU A 111 -6.97 1.73 15.08
N PHE A 112 -7.08 2.62 14.08
CA PHE A 112 -6.04 3.61 13.81
C PHE A 112 -6.63 4.89 13.24
N GLY A 113 -5.87 5.98 13.36
CA GLY A 113 -6.11 7.25 12.71
C GLY A 113 -4.88 7.68 11.90
N LEU A 114 -5.09 8.23 10.73
CA LEU A 114 -4.04 8.77 9.85
C LEU A 114 -4.53 10.09 9.27
N ASP A 115 -3.66 11.11 9.25
CA ASP A 115 -3.93 12.36 8.53
C ASP A 115 -3.46 12.20 7.08
N LEU A 116 -4.40 12.20 6.13
CA LEU A 116 -4.13 12.15 4.70
C LEU A 116 -3.87 13.56 4.15
N ALA A 117 -2.91 13.66 3.24
CA ALA A 117 -2.79 14.82 2.39
C ALA A 117 -3.93 14.85 1.34
N PRO A 118 -4.29 16.04 0.82
CA PRO A 118 -5.18 16.13 -0.33
C PRO A 118 -4.53 15.49 -1.57
N GLY A 119 -5.35 14.81 -2.37
CA GLY A 119 -4.92 14.14 -3.60
C GLY A 119 -4.43 15.10 -4.70
N PRO A 120 -3.84 14.56 -5.80
CA PRO A 120 -3.75 13.13 -6.12
C PRO A 120 -2.64 12.41 -5.34
N SER A 121 -2.94 11.22 -4.82
CA SER A 121 -1.99 10.35 -4.13
C SER A 121 -2.26 8.86 -4.38
N VAL A 122 -1.29 8.03 -3.99
CA VAL A 122 -1.38 6.57 -3.95
C VAL A 122 -1.34 6.14 -2.50
N LEU A 123 -2.28 5.27 -2.12
CA LEU A 123 -2.33 4.67 -0.80
C LEU A 123 -1.96 3.20 -0.89
N ILE A 124 -1.04 2.75 -0.04
CA ILE A 124 -0.78 1.33 0.19
C ILE A 124 -1.35 0.98 1.56
N VAL A 125 -2.31 0.06 1.58
CA VAL A 125 -2.82 -0.53 2.81
C VAL A 125 -2.11 -1.87 2.99
N SER A 126 -1.29 -1.99 4.03
CA SER A 126 -0.52 -3.20 4.35
C SER A 126 -1.12 -3.88 5.57
N HIS A 127 -1.82 -4.98 5.35
CA HIS A 127 -2.31 -5.89 6.38
C HIS A 127 -2.51 -7.29 5.76
N ARG A 128 -2.62 -8.34 6.56
CA ARG A 128 -2.81 -9.72 6.03
C ARG A 128 -4.27 -10.13 5.88
N ASP A 129 -5.11 -9.68 6.81
CA ASP A 129 -6.51 -10.07 6.90
C ASP A 129 -7.43 -8.94 6.45
N GLU A 130 -8.71 -9.04 6.82
CA GLU A 130 -9.72 -8.03 6.54
C GLU A 130 -9.46 -6.74 7.32
N TRP A 131 -9.67 -5.63 6.63
CA TRP A 131 -9.55 -4.29 7.17
C TRP A 131 -10.65 -3.38 6.62
N THR A 132 -10.93 -2.30 7.35
CA THR A 132 -11.86 -1.24 6.95
C THR A 132 -11.21 0.13 7.08
N ILE A 133 -11.64 1.07 6.24
CA ILE A 133 -11.22 2.47 6.26
C ILE A 133 -12.47 3.34 6.14
N ASN A 134 -12.57 4.35 6.99
CA ASN A 134 -13.57 5.40 6.92
C ASN A 134 -12.87 6.70 6.53
N LEU A 135 -13.31 7.27 5.41
CA LEU A 135 -12.91 8.61 4.99
C LEU A 135 -13.56 9.66 5.91
N PRO A 136 -12.95 10.85 6.06
CA PRO A 136 -13.63 11.97 6.71
C PRO A 136 -14.97 12.23 6.00
N ASP A 137 -16.02 12.49 6.78
CA ASP A 137 -17.32 12.87 6.22
C ASP A 137 -17.12 14.09 5.29
N GLU A 138 -17.63 14.02 4.06
CA GLU A 138 -17.74 15.19 3.18
C GLU A 138 -18.72 16.17 3.83
N GLY A 139 -18.17 17.17 4.54
CA GLY A 139 -18.94 18.26 5.13
C GLY A 139 -19.55 19.20 4.10
#